data_AF-A0A9Q1C4T6-F1
#
_entry.id   AF-A0A9Q1C4T6-F1
#
_cell.length_a   1.000
_cell.length_b   1.000
_cell.length_c   1.000
_cell.angle_alpha   90.00
_cell.angle_beta   90.00
_cell.angle_gamma   90.00
#
_symmetry.space_group_name_H-M   'P 1'
#
loop_
_entity.id
_entity.type
_entity.pdbx_description
1 polymer ?
#
loop_
_entity_poly.entity_id
_entity_poly.type
_entity_poly.pdbx_seq_one_letter_code
_entity_poly.pdbx_strand_id
1 'polypeptide(L)'
;MALGELGRHKIAKTIEMRMISFWLRIINGSERKLSFTIYKLLRALHDKGIYSSPWILKIKNILDSSGMSYIWNDPYDINIPWVKKTLNLRLSDMYEQNWLSEVYENSQCKNYRIFKSRLVLEKYLLSLSNRDRLSLCSFRCGNTKIPAIAGRFLNIDLNDRLCELCTSGSIGDEFHYLFQCTAFKSDREHFLKRYYRVGPNTLKMAQLLTTRNKRVQRNLATFCSIISNRFK
;
A
#
# COMPACT_ATOMS: atom_id res chain seq x y z
N MET A 1 -3.93 1.38 1.68
CA MET A 1 -3.45 1.21 3.07
C MET A 1 -3.20 -0.24 3.47
N ALA A 2 -4.17 -1.16 3.40
CA ALA A 2 -3.99 -2.56 3.87
C ALA A 2 -2.80 -3.32 3.25
N LEU A 3 -2.63 -3.27 1.93
CA LEU A 3 -1.45 -3.83 1.24
C LEU A 3 -0.14 -3.17 1.71
N GLY A 4 -0.20 -1.88 2.02
CA GLY A 4 0.87 -1.09 2.60
C GLY A 4 1.34 -1.65 3.94
N GLU A 5 0.41 -1.87 4.87
CA GLU A 5 0.71 -2.42 6.19
C GLU A 5 1.29 -3.84 6.12
N LEU A 6 0.81 -4.65 5.18
CA LEU A 6 1.29 -6.02 4.98
C LEU A 6 2.58 -6.12 4.14
N GLY A 7 3.02 -5.03 3.50
CA GLY A 7 4.14 -5.05 2.55
C GLY A 7 3.92 -5.99 1.38
N ARG A 8 2.69 -6.04 0.86
CA ARG A 8 2.31 -6.95 -0.24
C ARG A 8 2.01 -6.18 -1.50
N HIS A 9 2.51 -6.69 -2.63
CA HIS A 9 2.07 -6.25 -3.95
C HIS A 9 0.66 -6.76 -4.26
N LYS A 10 0.00 -6.10 -5.23
CA LYS A 10 -1.26 -6.60 -5.80
C LYS A 10 -1.05 -7.99 -6.42
N ILE A 11 -2.08 -8.83 -6.36
CA ILE A 11 -2.05 -10.19 -6.95
C ILE A 11 -1.72 -10.17 -8.45
N ALA A 12 -2.07 -9.08 -9.13
CA ALA A 12 -1.76 -8.81 -10.52
C ALA A 12 -0.26 -9.03 -10.84
N LYS A 13 0.66 -8.61 -9.95
CA LYS A 13 2.10 -8.85 -10.13
C LYS A 13 2.42 -10.35 -10.28
N THR A 14 1.86 -11.17 -9.40
CA THR A 14 2.06 -12.62 -9.42
C THR A 14 1.47 -13.25 -10.69
N ILE A 15 0.31 -12.76 -11.13
CA ILE A 15 -0.33 -13.21 -12.37
C ILE A 15 0.55 -12.85 -13.57
N GLU A 16 1.00 -11.61 -13.67
CA GLU A 16 1.86 -11.12 -14.76
C GLU A 16 3.17 -11.92 -14.84
N MET A 17 3.82 -12.17 -13.70
CA MET A 17 5.01 -13.02 -13.64
C MET A 17 4.76 -14.45 -14.12
N ARG A 18 3.59 -15.04 -13.80
CA ARG A 18 3.21 -16.38 -14.26
C ARG A 18 2.91 -16.39 -15.76
N MET A 19 2.23 -15.36 -16.27
CA MET A 19 1.94 -15.20 -17.70
C MET A 19 3.24 -15.13 -18.51
N ILE A 20 4.18 -14.27 -18.11
CA ILE A 20 5.47 -14.16 -18.77
C ILE A 20 6.28 -15.45 -18.62
N SER A 21 6.29 -16.08 -17.44
CA SER A 21 6.98 -17.35 -17.25
C SER A 21 6.42 -18.48 -18.12
N PHE A 22 5.13 -18.45 -18.44
CA PHE A 22 4.53 -19.37 -19.39
C PHE A 22 4.90 -19.02 -20.83
N TRP A 23 4.80 -17.75 -21.21
CA TRP A 23 5.20 -17.28 -22.53
C TRP A 23 6.67 -17.59 -22.85
N LEU A 24 7.60 -17.33 -21.91
CA LEU A 24 9.02 -17.68 -22.04
C LEU A 24 9.26 -19.18 -22.23
N ARG A 25 8.39 -20.05 -21.67
CA ARG A 25 8.45 -21.50 -21.88
C ARG A 25 7.90 -21.92 -23.23
N ILE A 26 6.95 -21.17 -23.78
CA ILE A 26 6.43 -21.41 -25.13
C ILE A 26 7.52 -21.07 -26.14
N ILE A 27 8.08 -19.86 -26.11
CA ILE A 27 9.03 -19.41 -27.14
C ILE A 27 10.33 -20.23 -27.16
N ASN A 28 10.75 -20.79 -26.02
CA ASN A 28 11.93 -21.68 -25.92
C ASN A 28 11.56 -23.17 -25.97
N GLY A 29 10.29 -23.49 -26.19
CA GLY A 29 9.79 -24.87 -26.21
C GLY A 29 9.93 -25.52 -27.59
N SER A 30 9.64 -26.82 -27.66
CA SER A 30 9.56 -27.53 -28.93
C SER A 30 8.42 -26.99 -29.79
N GLU A 31 8.71 -26.71 -31.07
CA GLU A 31 7.72 -26.24 -32.05
C GLU A 31 6.58 -27.24 -32.30
N ARG A 32 6.79 -28.52 -31.98
CA ARG A 32 5.78 -29.57 -32.14
C ARG A 32 4.64 -29.49 -31.13
N LYS A 33 4.82 -28.71 -30.04
CA LYS A 33 3.79 -28.57 -29.00
C LYS A 33 2.64 -27.70 -29.53
N LEU A 34 1.41 -28.14 -29.29
CA LEU A 34 0.21 -27.38 -29.64
C LEU A 34 0.23 -25.94 -29.11
N SER A 35 0.75 -25.72 -27.90
CA SER A 35 0.88 -24.38 -27.32
C SER A 35 1.81 -23.46 -28.12
N PHE A 36 2.83 -24.00 -28.77
CA PHE A 36 3.71 -23.25 -29.66
C PHE A 36 3.00 -22.90 -30.97
N THR A 37 2.35 -23.89 -31.60
CA THR A 37 1.58 -23.68 -32.84
C THR A 37 0.50 -22.62 -32.67
N ILE A 38 -0.29 -22.70 -31.59
CA ILE A 38 -1.32 -21.72 -31.28
C ILE A 38 -0.70 -20.34 -31.06
N TYR A 39 0.39 -20.26 -30.30
CA TYR A 39 1.09 -18.99 -30.09
C TYR A 39 1.58 -18.37 -31.40
N LYS A 40 2.22 -19.17 -32.28
CA LYS A 40 2.72 -18.71 -33.58
C LYS A 40 1.60 -18.17 -34.46
N LEU A 41 0.46 -18.85 -34.49
CA LEU A 41 -0.75 -18.38 -35.19
C LEU A 41 -1.24 -17.05 -34.59
N LEU A 42 -1.43 -16.98 -33.27
CA LEU A 42 -1.89 -15.78 -32.60
C LEU A 42 -0.95 -14.59 -32.81
N ARG A 43 0.37 -14.84 -32.82
CA ARG A 43 1.38 -13.81 -33.09
C ARG A 43 1.29 -13.31 -34.53
N ALA A 44 1.19 -14.20 -35.51
CA ALA A 44 1.05 -13.83 -36.92
C ALA A 44 -0.24 -13.02 -37.19
N LEU A 45 -1.35 -13.38 -36.53
CA LEU A 45 -2.60 -12.62 -36.62
C LEU A 45 -2.49 -11.22 -35.98
N HIS A 46 -1.77 -11.12 -34.86
CA HIS A 46 -1.52 -9.85 -34.18
C HIS A 46 -0.65 -8.93 -35.04
N ASP A 47 0.45 -9.46 -35.59
CA ASP A 47 1.40 -8.69 -36.40
C ASP A 47 0.77 -8.20 -37.72
N LYS A 48 -0.19 -8.95 -38.27
CA LYS A 48 -0.99 -8.54 -39.45
C LYS A 48 -2.14 -7.58 -39.13
N GLY A 49 -2.36 -7.25 -37.85
CA GLY A 49 -3.48 -6.41 -37.41
C GLY A 49 -4.87 -7.06 -37.59
N ILE A 50 -4.94 -8.36 -37.87
CA ILE A 50 -6.20 -9.08 -38.11
C ILE A 50 -6.90 -9.37 -36.78
N TYR A 51 -6.15 -9.88 -35.81
CA TYR A 51 -6.69 -10.24 -34.50
C TYR A 51 -5.61 -10.17 -33.42
N SER A 52 -5.93 -9.52 -32.30
CA SER A 52 -5.05 -9.44 -31.15
C SER A 52 -5.72 -10.06 -29.93
N SER A 53 -5.23 -11.23 -29.50
CA SER A 53 -5.79 -11.86 -28.30
C SER A 53 -5.50 -11.02 -27.05
N PRO A 54 -6.43 -10.95 -26.07
CA PRO A 54 -6.18 -10.24 -24.81
C PRO A 54 -4.93 -10.73 -24.08
N TRP A 55 -4.63 -12.03 -24.20
CA TRP A 55 -3.43 -12.62 -23.61
C TRP A 55 -2.15 -12.11 -24.28
N ILE A 56 -2.08 -12.09 -25.62
CA ILE A 56 -0.91 -11.53 -26.35
C ILE A 56 -0.73 -10.05 -26.02
N LEU A 57 -1.81 -9.27 -26.05
CA LEU A 57 -1.77 -7.85 -25.71
C LEU A 57 -1.25 -7.65 -24.29
N LYS A 58 -1.69 -8.48 -23.33
CA LYS A 58 -1.21 -8.38 -21.96
C LYS A 58 0.28 -8.73 -21.84
N ILE A 59 0.78 -9.76 -22.54
CA ILE A 59 2.22 -10.09 -22.57
C ILE A 59 3.03 -8.92 -23.12
N LYS A 60 2.63 -8.39 -24.29
CA LYS A 60 3.29 -7.25 -24.93
C LYS A 60 3.29 -6.03 -24.00
N ASN A 61 2.15 -5.68 -23.42
CA ASN A 61 2.03 -4.55 -22.48
C ASN A 61 2.88 -4.72 -21.22
N ILE A 62 3.03 -5.93 -20.67
CA ILE A 62 3.93 -6.18 -19.53
C ILE A 62 5.39 -5.90 -19.93
N LEU A 63 5.82 -6.37 -21.11
CA LEU A 63 7.18 -6.12 -21.61
C LEU A 63 7.38 -4.63 -21.91
N ASP A 64 6.42 -3.97 -22.54
CA ASP A 64 6.50 -2.55 -22.89
C ASP A 64 6.56 -1.66 -21.65
N SER A 65 5.62 -1.83 -20.72
CA SER A 65 5.57 -1.04 -19.49
C SER A 65 6.77 -1.29 -18.56
N SER A 66 7.42 -2.46 -18.67
CA SER A 66 8.66 -2.75 -17.94
C SER A 66 9.91 -2.32 -18.69
N GLY A 67 9.83 -1.69 -19.86
CA GLY A 67 10.99 -1.29 -20.67
C GLY A 67 11.79 -2.48 -21.22
N MET A 68 11.11 -3.60 -21.46
CA MET A 68 11.65 -4.85 -22.02
C MET A 68 11.03 -5.19 -23.39
N SER A 69 10.53 -4.18 -24.12
CA SER A 69 9.91 -4.34 -25.45
C SER A 69 10.77 -5.09 -26.46
N TYR A 70 12.10 -4.94 -26.40
CA TYR A 70 13.01 -5.61 -27.34
C TYR A 70 12.90 -7.15 -27.28
N ILE A 71 12.57 -7.72 -26.12
CA ILE A 71 12.34 -9.17 -25.93
C ILE A 71 11.12 -9.65 -26.73
N TRP A 72 10.13 -8.78 -26.94
CA TRP A 72 8.97 -9.11 -27.76
C TRP A 72 9.31 -9.19 -29.25
N ASN A 73 10.27 -8.38 -29.70
CA ASN A 73 10.66 -8.26 -31.10
C ASN A 73 11.67 -9.32 -31.51
N ASP A 74 12.65 -9.59 -30.64
CA ASP A 74 13.67 -10.61 -30.85
C ASP A 74 13.69 -11.60 -29.67
N PRO A 75 12.85 -12.65 -29.72
CA PRO A 75 12.70 -13.61 -28.64
C PRO A 75 13.80 -14.69 -28.61
N TYR A 76 14.77 -14.68 -29.52
CA TYR A 76 15.77 -15.75 -29.68
C TYR A 76 16.98 -15.56 -28.75
N ASP A 77 17.60 -16.67 -28.31
CA ASP A 77 18.79 -16.72 -27.45
C ASP A 77 18.70 -15.95 -26.11
N ILE A 78 17.48 -15.83 -25.58
CA ILE A 78 17.23 -15.10 -24.33
C ILE A 78 17.57 -15.96 -23.11
N ASN A 79 18.37 -15.39 -22.21
CA ASN A 79 18.58 -15.94 -20.88
C ASN A 79 17.29 -15.84 -20.03
N ILE A 80 16.50 -16.92 -19.99
CA ILE A 80 15.21 -16.99 -19.25
C ILE A 80 15.37 -16.66 -17.76
N PRO A 81 16.35 -17.24 -17.01
CA PRO A 81 16.56 -16.86 -15.61
C PRO A 81 16.77 -15.36 -15.42
N TRP A 82 17.56 -14.73 -16.29
CA TRP A 82 17.80 -13.30 -16.25
C TRP A 82 16.53 -12.49 -16.49
N VAL A 83 15.75 -12.81 -17.53
CA VAL A 83 14.49 -12.09 -17.81
C VAL A 83 13.54 -12.17 -16.62
N LYS A 84 13.35 -13.37 -16.05
CA LYS A 84 12.47 -13.55 -14.89
C LYS A 84 12.93 -12.71 -13.70
N LYS A 85 14.23 -12.68 -13.43
CA LYS A 85 14.80 -11.91 -12.32
C LYS A 85 14.63 -10.40 -12.55
N THR A 86 15.03 -9.92 -13.73
CA THR A 86 14.97 -8.51 -14.11
C THR A 86 13.53 -8.01 -14.15
N LEU A 87 12.61 -8.75 -14.78
CA LEU A 87 11.21 -8.38 -14.84
C LEU A 87 10.56 -8.37 -13.45
N ASN A 88 10.86 -9.34 -12.59
CA ASN A 88 10.32 -9.34 -11.23
C ASN A 88 10.78 -8.12 -10.42
N LEU A 89 12.03 -7.69 -10.59
CA LEU A 89 12.53 -6.46 -9.98
C LEU A 89 11.78 -5.24 -10.52
N ARG A 90 11.76 -5.05 -11.85
CA ARG A 90 11.07 -3.91 -12.48
C ARG A 90 9.59 -3.83 -12.11
N LEU A 91 8.88 -4.96 -12.15
CA LEU A 91 7.49 -4.99 -11.70
C LEU A 91 7.38 -4.63 -10.21
N SER A 92 8.27 -5.11 -9.34
CA SER A 92 8.24 -4.70 -7.92
C SER A 92 8.34 -3.18 -7.77
N ASP A 93 9.29 -2.57 -8.47
CA ASP A 93 9.51 -1.13 -8.42
C ASP A 93 8.29 -0.37 -8.95
N MET A 94 7.73 -0.78 -10.09
CA MET A 94 6.51 -0.20 -10.65
C MET A 94 5.32 -0.32 -9.70
N TYR A 95 5.12 -1.48 -9.08
CA TYR A 95 4.02 -1.68 -8.12
C TYR A 95 4.22 -0.85 -6.84
N GLU A 96 5.45 -0.67 -6.36
CA GLU A 96 5.76 0.20 -5.22
C GLU A 96 5.53 1.67 -5.56
N GLN A 97 5.97 2.13 -6.74
CA GLN A 97 5.74 3.50 -7.22
C GLN A 97 4.25 3.79 -7.42
N ASN A 98 3.50 2.87 -8.01
CA ASN A 98 2.05 3.00 -8.18
C ASN A 98 1.34 3.04 -6.83
N TRP A 99 1.72 2.16 -5.90
CA TRP A 99 1.15 2.18 -4.55
C TRP A 99 1.46 3.50 -3.81
N LEU A 100 2.67 4.04 -3.95
CA LEU A 100 3.01 5.35 -3.40
C LEU A 100 2.13 6.44 -4.03
N SER A 101 2.01 6.46 -5.35
CA SER A 101 1.17 7.45 -6.06
C SER A 101 -0.29 7.39 -5.58
N GLU A 102 -0.87 6.19 -5.50
CA GLU A 102 -2.21 5.97 -4.94
C GLU A 102 -2.34 6.50 -3.51
N VAL A 103 -1.32 6.33 -2.67
CA VAL A 103 -1.32 6.84 -1.28
C VAL A 103 -1.22 8.37 -1.23
N TYR A 104 -0.47 9.00 -2.14
CA TYR A 104 -0.29 10.45 -2.16
C TYR A 104 -1.51 11.19 -2.73
N GLU A 105 -2.14 10.63 -3.76
CA GLU A 105 -3.33 11.20 -4.41
C GLU A 105 -4.60 10.98 -3.57
N ASN A 106 -4.67 9.89 -2.81
CA ASN A 106 -5.84 9.58 -2.02
C ASN A 106 -5.95 10.48 -0.78
N SER A 107 -6.98 11.34 -0.77
CA SER A 107 -7.29 12.26 0.33
C SER A 107 -7.53 11.55 1.67
N GLN A 108 -7.91 10.26 1.66
CA GLN A 108 -8.05 9.46 2.88
C GLN A 108 -6.72 9.11 3.52
N CYS A 109 -5.64 9.09 2.74
CA CYS A 109 -4.30 8.73 3.18
C CYS A 109 -3.47 9.92 3.68
N LYS A 110 -4.07 11.11 3.88
CA LYS A 110 -3.37 12.32 4.36
C LYS A 110 -2.52 12.07 5.60
N ASN A 111 -3.06 11.40 6.61
CA ASN A 111 -2.31 11.03 7.82
C ASN A 111 -1.45 9.78 7.60
N TYR A 112 -1.93 8.80 6.84
CA TYR A 112 -1.19 7.57 6.53
C TYR A 112 0.17 7.82 5.86
N ARG A 113 0.22 8.73 4.87
CA ARG A 113 1.44 9.05 4.10
C ARG A 113 2.52 9.76 4.93
N ILE A 114 2.18 10.32 6.10
CA ILE A 114 3.14 10.96 7.00
C ILE A 114 4.17 9.94 7.52
N PHE A 115 3.70 8.74 7.84
CA PHE A 115 4.54 7.71 8.48
C PHE A 115 4.80 6.52 7.56
N LYS A 116 3.97 6.29 6.55
CA LYS A 116 4.12 5.17 5.63
C LYS A 116 4.69 5.60 4.28
N SER A 117 6.02 5.54 4.17
CA SER A 117 6.75 5.88 2.94
C SER A 117 7.28 4.68 2.15
N ARG A 118 7.13 3.45 2.64
CA ARG A 118 7.64 2.23 2.00
C ARG A 118 6.64 1.09 2.09
N LEU A 119 6.58 0.28 1.02
CA LEU A 119 5.71 -0.90 0.93
C LEU A 119 6.34 -2.11 1.63
N VAL A 120 6.42 -2.06 2.95
CA VAL A 120 7.05 -3.10 3.78
C VAL A 120 6.10 -3.57 4.90
N LEU A 121 6.19 -4.83 5.27
CA LEU A 121 5.42 -5.39 6.39
C LEU A 121 5.74 -4.64 7.68
N GLU A 122 4.70 -4.12 8.32
CA GLU A 122 4.83 -3.40 9.57
C GLU A 122 5.09 -4.35 10.74
N LYS A 123 6.21 -4.14 11.44
CA LYS A 123 6.69 -5.04 12.50
C LYS A 123 5.72 -5.16 13.68
N TYR A 124 4.93 -4.12 13.95
CA TYR A 124 3.96 -4.15 15.06
C TYR A 124 2.88 -5.24 14.85
N LEU A 125 2.55 -5.56 13.60
CA LEU A 125 1.61 -6.63 13.23
C LEU A 125 2.10 -8.02 13.62
N LEU A 126 3.40 -8.18 13.86
CA LEU A 126 4.01 -9.43 14.30
C LEU A 126 4.34 -9.44 15.79
N SER A 127 4.58 -8.26 16.39
CA SER A 127 5.16 -8.15 17.73
C SER A 127 4.13 -7.92 18.85
N LEU A 128 3.00 -7.29 18.55
CA LEU A 128 1.98 -6.89 19.54
C LEU A 128 0.96 -8.01 19.83
N SER A 129 0.03 -7.81 20.77
CA SER A 129 -1.11 -8.73 20.96
C SER A 129 -2.16 -8.53 19.86
N ASN A 130 -3.08 -9.48 19.64
CA ASN A 130 -4.14 -9.32 18.63
C ASN A 130 -4.95 -8.03 18.84
N ARG A 131 -5.32 -7.74 20.08
CA ARG A 131 -6.06 -6.51 20.44
C ARG A 131 -5.27 -5.25 20.08
N ASP A 132 -4.00 -5.20 20.46
CA ASP A 132 -3.14 -4.03 20.21
C ASP A 132 -2.86 -3.84 18.71
N ARG A 133 -2.64 -4.94 17.97
CA ARG A 133 -2.45 -4.91 16.51
C ARG A 133 -3.68 -4.34 15.82
N LEU A 134 -4.87 -4.79 16.20
CA LEU A 134 -6.12 -4.32 15.62
C LEU A 134 -6.34 -2.84 15.91
N SER A 135 -6.14 -2.42 17.17
CA SER A 135 -6.27 -1.01 17.57
C SER A 135 -5.32 -0.10 16.79
N LEU A 136 -4.03 -0.44 16.75
CA LEU A 136 -3.03 0.38 16.08
C LEU A 136 -3.20 0.38 14.56
N CYS A 137 -3.55 -0.77 13.96
CA CYS A 137 -3.80 -0.87 12.53
C CYS A 137 -5.05 -0.10 12.11
N SER A 138 -6.14 -0.22 12.88
CA SER A 138 -7.38 0.53 12.68
C SER A 138 -7.11 2.03 12.72
N PHE A 139 -6.38 2.50 13.73
CA PHE A 139 -6.01 3.90 13.85
C PHE A 139 -5.11 4.36 12.69
N ARG A 140 -4.05 3.61 12.36
CA ARG A 140 -3.13 3.94 11.26
C ARG A 140 -3.84 4.01 9.90
N CYS A 141 -4.73 3.06 9.63
CA CYS A 141 -5.40 2.96 8.34
C CYS A 141 -6.68 3.82 8.24
N GLY A 142 -6.94 4.68 9.23
CA GLY A 142 -8.15 5.50 9.25
C GLY A 142 -9.44 4.66 9.27
N ASN A 143 -9.41 3.48 9.89
CA ASN A 143 -10.57 2.64 10.12
C ASN A 143 -11.14 2.89 11.53
N THR A 144 -11.40 4.17 11.83
CA THR A 144 -12.01 4.64 13.08
C THR A 144 -13.19 5.53 12.73
N LYS A 145 -14.04 5.83 13.71
CA LYS A 145 -15.23 6.66 13.52
C LYS A 145 -15.04 8.13 13.96
N ILE A 146 -13.80 8.59 14.04
CA ILE A 146 -13.52 9.99 14.38
C ILE A 146 -14.12 10.95 13.33
N PRO A 147 -14.41 12.22 13.67
CA PRO A 147 -15.07 13.18 12.79
C PRO A 147 -14.44 13.32 11.40
N ALA A 148 -13.10 13.34 11.31
CA ALA A 148 -12.39 13.44 10.02
C ALA A 148 -12.67 12.29 9.06
N ILE A 149 -13.05 11.12 9.58
CA ILE A 149 -13.38 9.91 8.82
C ILE A 149 -14.90 9.76 8.67
N ALA A 150 -15.66 9.86 9.76
CA ALA A 150 -17.12 9.71 9.75
C ALA A 150 -17.79 10.78 8.88
N GLY A 151 -17.37 12.04 8.99
CA GLY A 151 -17.92 13.15 8.21
C GLY A 151 -17.73 13.01 6.70
N ARG A 152 -16.81 12.13 6.22
CA ARG A 152 -16.69 11.82 4.78
C ARG A 152 -17.92 11.10 4.25
N PHE A 153 -18.45 10.14 5.01
CA PHE A 153 -19.64 9.38 4.62
C PHE A 153 -20.91 10.22 4.69
N LEU A 154 -20.87 11.32 5.45
CA LEU A 154 -21.94 12.31 5.58
C LEU A 154 -21.76 13.51 4.63
N ASN A 155 -20.74 13.49 3.77
CA ASN A 155 -20.41 14.55 2.82
C ASN A 155 -20.22 15.95 3.47
N ILE A 156 -19.71 16.00 4.71
CA ILE A 156 -19.37 17.23 5.43
C ILE A 156 -18.01 17.74 4.94
N ASP A 157 -17.81 19.04 4.76
CA ASP A 157 -16.51 19.60 4.36
C ASP A 157 -15.43 19.31 5.42
N LEU A 158 -14.16 19.19 5.01
CA LEU A 158 -13.07 18.90 5.94
C LEU A 158 -12.95 19.93 7.07
N ASN A 159 -13.18 21.22 6.77
CA ASN A 159 -13.09 22.28 7.76
C ASN A 159 -14.20 22.21 8.81
N ASP A 160 -15.32 21.58 8.47
CA ASP A 160 -16.48 21.42 9.35
C ASP A 160 -16.44 20.09 10.14
N ARG A 161 -15.47 19.21 9.88
CA ARG A 161 -15.26 17.94 10.60
C ARG A 161 -14.53 18.17 11.93
N LEU A 162 -15.15 18.95 12.81
CA LEU A 162 -14.57 19.41 14.05
C LEU A 162 -14.53 18.32 15.12
N CYS A 163 -13.62 18.47 16.07
CA CYS A 163 -13.55 17.63 17.26
C CYS A 163 -14.72 17.95 18.20
N GLU A 164 -15.56 16.95 18.47
CA GLU A 164 -16.72 17.07 19.36
C GLU A 164 -16.35 16.95 20.86
N LEU A 165 -15.13 16.52 21.17
CA LEU A 165 -14.70 16.23 22.55
C LEU A 165 -14.01 17.41 23.24
N CYS A 166 -13.61 18.43 22.50
CA CYS A 166 -12.91 19.58 23.05
C CYS A 166 -13.41 20.90 22.45
N THR A 167 -13.19 22.00 23.15
CA THR A 167 -13.63 23.34 22.76
C THR A 167 -12.68 24.07 21.80
N SER A 168 -11.69 23.37 21.24
CA SER A 168 -10.64 24.01 20.42
C SER A 168 -11.08 24.43 19.01
N GLY A 169 -12.27 23.99 18.56
CA GLY A 169 -12.72 24.21 17.18
C GLY A 169 -11.78 23.63 16.12
N SER A 170 -10.90 22.69 16.49
CA SER A 170 -9.96 22.05 15.57
C SER A 170 -10.59 20.87 14.85
N ILE A 171 -10.08 20.54 13.67
CA ILE A 171 -10.48 19.34 12.91
C ILE A 171 -10.23 18.09 13.77
N GLY A 172 -11.24 17.23 13.89
CA GLY A 172 -11.20 15.98 14.64
C GLY A 172 -10.51 14.87 13.87
N ASP A 173 -9.21 15.00 13.62
CA ASP A 173 -8.38 14.01 12.93
C ASP A 173 -7.43 13.24 13.86
N GLU A 174 -6.72 12.26 13.31
CA GLU A 174 -5.78 11.42 14.06
C GLU A 174 -4.68 12.24 14.74
N PHE A 175 -4.20 13.30 14.10
CA PHE A 175 -3.16 14.18 14.66
C PHE A 175 -3.69 14.94 15.88
N HIS A 176 -4.88 15.55 15.75
CA HIS A 176 -5.53 16.26 16.83
C HIS A 176 -5.75 15.35 18.04
N TYR A 177 -6.32 14.16 17.85
CA TYR A 177 -6.57 13.24 18.97
C TYR A 177 -5.30 12.72 19.62
N LEU A 178 -4.25 12.43 18.84
CA LEU A 178 -2.96 11.99 19.40
C LEU A 178 -2.26 13.10 20.17
N PHE A 179 -2.27 14.35 19.68
CA PHE A 179 -1.33 15.36 20.16
C PHE A 179 -1.94 16.62 20.80
N GLN A 180 -3.18 16.98 20.47
CA GLN A 180 -3.74 18.29 20.83
C GLN A 180 -5.03 18.22 21.67
N CYS A 181 -5.91 17.26 21.41
CA CYS A 181 -7.24 17.18 22.02
C CYS A 181 -7.19 17.20 23.54
N THR A 182 -7.79 18.21 24.18
CA THR A 182 -7.71 18.39 25.64
C THR A 182 -8.42 17.28 26.41
N ALA A 183 -9.45 16.65 25.83
CA ALA A 183 -10.16 15.52 26.42
C ALA A 183 -9.26 14.31 26.67
N PHE A 184 -8.18 14.15 25.89
CA PHE A 184 -7.22 13.07 26.02
C PHE A 184 -5.93 13.50 26.71
N LYS A 185 -5.88 14.68 27.36
CA LYS A 185 -4.64 15.19 27.96
C LYS A 185 -4.03 14.19 28.95
N SER A 186 -4.78 13.73 29.95
CA SER A 186 -4.29 12.80 30.96
C SER A 186 -3.83 11.46 30.38
N ASP A 187 -4.61 10.89 29.45
CA ASP A 187 -4.24 9.65 28.74
C ASP A 187 -2.95 9.85 27.93
N ARG A 188 -2.85 10.96 27.20
CA ARG A 188 -1.66 11.31 26.42
C ARG A 188 -0.43 11.40 27.32
N GLU A 189 -0.56 12.02 28.49
CA GLU A 189 0.54 12.16 29.45
C GLU A 189 0.99 10.82 30.03
N HIS A 190 0.04 9.90 30.23
CA HIS A 190 0.29 8.55 30.72
C HIS A 190 0.96 7.64 29.68
N PHE A 191 0.48 7.65 28.43
CA PHE A 191 0.95 6.71 27.40
C PHE A 191 2.11 7.26 26.55
N LEU A 192 2.20 8.57 26.33
CA LEU A 192 3.20 9.19 25.47
C LEU A 192 4.31 9.91 26.25
N LYS A 193 5.56 9.66 25.84
CA LYS A 193 6.74 10.37 26.37
C LYS A 193 6.65 11.86 26.10
N ARG A 194 7.20 12.67 27.02
CA ARG A 194 7.25 14.15 26.92
C ARG A 194 7.76 14.64 25.56
N TYR A 195 8.76 13.98 24.97
CA TYR A 195 9.30 14.29 23.64
C TYR A 195 8.22 14.43 22.55
N TYR A 196 7.23 13.53 22.54
CA TYR A 196 6.16 13.52 21.55
C TYR A 196 5.06 14.55 21.86
N ARG A 197 4.94 15.01 23.11
CA ARG A 197 3.87 15.90 23.58
C ARG A 197 4.24 17.38 23.50
N VAL A 198 5.51 17.72 23.70
CA VAL A 198 5.99 19.11 23.63
C VAL A 198 6.27 19.45 22.17
N GLY A 199 5.65 20.50 21.63
CA GLY A 199 5.82 20.91 20.22
C GLY A 199 5.50 19.77 19.23
N PRO A 200 4.24 19.28 19.19
CA PRO A 200 3.85 18.19 18.32
C PRO A 200 3.92 18.61 16.84
N ASN A 201 4.38 17.71 15.99
CA ASN A 201 4.47 17.93 14.55
C ASN A 201 4.43 16.58 13.80
N THR A 202 4.32 16.65 12.47
CA THR A 202 4.21 15.47 11.61
C THR A 202 5.46 14.57 11.67
N LEU A 203 6.65 15.13 11.88
CA LEU A 203 7.88 14.36 12.06
C LEU A 203 7.83 13.48 13.32
N LYS A 204 7.39 14.04 14.45
CA LYS A 204 7.20 13.30 15.70
C LYS A 204 6.11 12.24 15.58
N MET A 205 5.03 12.54 14.86
CA MET A 205 3.99 11.57 14.53
C MET A 205 4.56 10.41 13.72
N ALA A 206 5.36 10.69 12.69
CA ALA A 206 6.03 9.67 11.89
C ALA A 206 6.90 8.76 12.77
N GLN A 207 7.78 9.35 13.58
CA GLN A 207 8.65 8.61 14.49
C GLN A 207 7.88 7.75 15.51
N LEU A 208 6.78 8.27 16.05
CA LEU A 208 5.95 7.56 17.01
C LEU A 208 5.26 6.36 16.35
N LEU A 209 4.65 6.54 15.19
CA LEU A 209 3.91 5.50 14.48
C LEU A 209 4.83 4.45 13.83
N THR A 210 6.07 4.80 13.48
CA THR A 210 7.06 3.83 12.94
C THR A 210 8.04 3.30 13.99
N THR A 211 7.82 3.59 15.27
CA THR A 211 8.75 3.17 16.33
C THR A 211 8.88 1.65 16.37
N ARG A 212 10.09 1.14 16.61
CA ARG A 212 10.36 -0.30 16.80
C ARG A 212 10.40 -0.71 18.28
N ASN A 213 10.27 0.26 19.19
CA ASN A 213 10.29 -0.02 20.61
C ASN A 213 8.95 -0.65 21.03
N LYS A 214 8.98 -1.93 21.40
CA LYS A 214 7.78 -2.71 21.74
C LYS A 214 6.94 -2.10 22.86
N ARG A 215 7.58 -1.48 23.88
CA ARG A 215 6.87 -0.81 24.98
C ARG A 215 6.15 0.43 24.49
N VAL A 216 6.80 1.25 23.66
CA VAL A 216 6.18 2.44 23.06
C VAL A 216 5.04 2.04 22.13
N GLN A 217 5.22 1.00 21.31
CA GLN A 217 4.17 0.49 20.43
C GLN A 217 2.93 0.01 21.21
N ARG A 218 3.11 -0.72 22.32
CA ARG A 218 2.00 -1.16 23.18
C ARG A 218 1.26 0.02 23.78
N ASN A 219 1.99 0.96 24.40
CA ASN A 219 1.38 2.16 24.98
C ASN A 219 0.59 2.96 23.93
N LEU A 220 1.15 3.11 22.74
CA LEU A 220 0.49 3.76 21.62
C LEU A 220 -0.78 3.02 21.19
N ALA A 221 -0.71 1.70 21.04
CA ALA A 221 -1.86 0.87 20.67
C ALA A 221 -2.99 0.95 21.71
N THR A 222 -2.65 0.96 22.99
CA THR A 222 -3.62 1.16 24.08
C THR A 222 -4.25 2.54 24.01
N PHE A 223 -3.45 3.59 23.79
CA PHE A 223 -3.96 4.95 23.66
C PHE A 223 -4.87 5.11 22.43
N CYS A 224 -4.47 4.58 21.27
CA CYS A 224 -5.32 4.51 20.08
C CYS A 224 -6.64 3.77 20.34
N SER A 225 -6.64 2.75 21.21
CA SER A 225 -7.85 2.02 21.58
C SER A 225 -8.78 2.90 22.41
N ILE A 226 -8.24 3.66 23.37
CA ILE A 226 -9.00 4.60 24.19
C ILE A 226 -9.65 5.66 23.30
N ILE A 227 -8.90 6.26 22.36
CA ILE A 227 -9.44 7.23 21.41
C ILE A 227 -10.57 6.59 20.61
N SER A 228 -10.31 5.45 19.96
CA SER A 228 -11.28 4.80 19.07
C SER A 228 -12.56 4.39 19.81
N ASN A 229 -12.46 4.00 21.09
CA ASN A 229 -13.62 3.62 21.91
C ASN A 229 -14.55 4.79 22.23
N ARG A 230 -14.08 6.04 22.17
CA ARG A 230 -14.92 7.23 22.40
C ARG A 230 -15.90 7.52 21.26
N PHE A 231 -15.66 6.95 20.07
CA PHE A 231 -16.45 7.21 18.86
C PHE A 231 -17.22 5.96 18.38
N LYS A 232 -17.44 4.99 19.26
CA LYS A 232 -18.08 3.71 18.89
C LYS A 232 -19.56 3.84 18.55
#